data_AF-A0A0N4Y8W8-F1
#
_entry.id   AF-A0A0N4Y8W8-F1
#
_cell.length_a   1.000
_cell.length_b   1.000
_cell.length_c   1.000
_cell.angle_alpha   90.00
_cell.angle_beta   90.00
_cell.angle_gamma   90.00
#
_symmetry.space_group_name_H-M   'P 1'
#
loop_
_entity.id
_entity.type
_entity.pdbx_description
1 polymer ?
#
loop_
_entity_poly.entity_id
_entity_poly.type
_entity_poly.pdbx_seq_one_letter_code
_entity_poly.pdbx_strand_id
1 'polypeptide(L)'
;MSEYNFASCLIQKNMATIQVSTYCYLKNPAEFHAQNKSIHSVWWGDSLCVGYRARQQMNGTQFANLLSKGTKFFAVIRDPFDRFVSGYVDKCFNELDFDFLNESERCFGCFDDLRCFLDAVYRLLVDYQAGKIAKLTHGTTLHSTRGSLVVDTLRHRVRNDPYVSEMLMRMYYYDFVEFGFNNSSTKA
;
A
#
# COMPACT_ATOMS: atom_id res chain seq x y z
N MET A 1 -20.64 -5.16 -9.41
CA MET A 1 -19.91 -6.39 -9.01
C MET A 1 -19.22 -6.98 -10.23
N SER A 2 -17.93 -7.33 -10.16
CA SER A 2 -17.18 -7.84 -11.32
C SER A 2 -17.71 -9.21 -11.74
N GLU A 3 -17.75 -9.46 -13.05
CA GLU A 3 -18.11 -10.76 -13.65
C GLU A 3 -17.18 -11.89 -13.15
N TYR A 4 -16.01 -11.51 -12.66
CA TYR A 4 -14.90 -12.39 -12.35
C TYR A 4 -14.91 -12.95 -10.92
N ASN A 5 -15.94 -12.70 -10.10
CA ASN A 5 -16.12 -13.28 -8.75
C ASN A 5 -14.87 -13.25 -7.86
N PHE A 6 -14.10 -12.17 -7.91
CA PHE A 6 -12.94 -12.01 -7.04
C PHE A 6 -12.86 -10.61 -6.43
N ALA A 7 -12.27 -10.52 -5.25
CA ALA A 7 -12.06 -9.27 -4.49
C ALA A 7 -10.65 -9.26 -3.90
N SER A 8 -10.05 -8.07 -3.82
CA SER A 8 -8.69 -7.91 -3.29
C SER A 8 -8.66 -7.01 -2.07
N CYS A 9 -7.84 -7.36 -1.09
CA CYS A 9 -7.44 -6.41 -0.06
C CYS A 9 -6.42 -5.41 -0.65
N LEU A 10 -6.77 -4.12 -0.67
CA LEU A 10 -5.91 -3.06 -1.20
C LEU A 10 -4.91 -2.58 -0.15
N ILE A 11 -3.82 -3.34 0.02
CA ILE A 11 -2.75 -2.99 0.95
C ILE A 11 -1.86 -1.91 0.31
N GLN A 12 -1.67 -0.79 1.01
CA GLN A 12 -0.87 0.33 0.49
C GLN A 12 0.57 -0.08 0.21
N LYS A 13 1.12 0.45 -0.89
CA LYS A 13 2.47 0.19 -1.41
C LYS A 13 2.75 -1.28 -1.80
N ASN A 14 1.75 -2.16 -1.75
CA ASN A 14 1.74 -3.49 -2.36
C ASN A 14 1.00 -3.49 -3.71
N MET A 15 1.40 -2.62 -4.64
CA MET A 15 0.82 -2.58 -6.00
C MET A 15 -0.69 -2.19 -6.03
N ALA A 16 -1.21 -1.57 -4.97
CA ALA A 16 -2.63 -1.17 -4.87
C ALA A 16 -3.14 -0.35 -6.07
N THR A 17 -2.32 0.53 -6.64
CA THR A 17 -2.70 1.31 -7.84
C THR A 17 -2.96 0.42 -9.04
N ILE A 18 -2.11 -0.57 -9.29
CA ILE A 18 -2.30 -1.50 -10.41
C ILE A 18 -3.49 -2.42 -10.14
N GLN A 19 -3.73 -2.82 -8.88
CA GLN A 19 -4.94 -3.57 -8.53
C GLN A 19 -6.20 -2.75 -8.89
N VAL A 20 -6.27 -1.48 -8.48
CA VAL A 20 -7.38 -0.58 -8.86
C VAL A 20 -7.50 -0.44 -10.38
N SER A 21 -6.39 -0.20 -11.10
CA SER A 21 -6.40 -0.11 -12.56
C SER A 21 -6.83 -1.43 -13.24
N THR A 22 -6.51 -2.58 -12.63
CA THR A 22 -6.94 -3.90 -13.11
C THR A 22 -8.46 -4.06 -12.96
N TYR A 23 -9.02 -3.72 -11.79
CA TYR A 23 -10.48 -3.75 -11.60
C TYR A 23 -11.20 -2.79 -12.55
N CYS A 24 -10.65 -1.60 -12.76
CA CYS A 24 -11.17 -0.62 -13.69
C CYS A 24 -11.15 -1.15 -15.14
N TYR A 25 -10.04 -1.75 -15.58
CA TYR A 25 -9.91 -2.38 -16.90
C TYR A 25 -10.92 -3.50 -17.09
N LEU A 26 -11.06 -4.41 -16.12
CA LEU A 26 -12.01 -5.52 -16.19
C LEU A 26 -13.47 -5.08 -16.26
N LYS A 27 -13.77 -3.83 -15.88
CA LYS A 27 -15.11 -3.25 -15.98
C LYS A 27 -15.37 -2.48 -17.26
N ASN A 28 -14.33 -1.95 -17.89
CA ASN A 28 -14.47 -1.19 -19.13
C ASN A 28 -13.28 -1.42 -20.08
N PRO A 29 -13.09 -2.65 -20.58
CA PRO A 29 -11.94 -2.95 -21.45
C PRO A 29 -12.03 -2.20 -22.77
N ALA A 30 -13.25 -2.01 -23.31
CA ALA A 30 -13.49 -1.32 -24.57
C ALA A 30 -12.93 0.11 -24.57
N GLU A 31 -13.14 0.87 -23.49
CA GLU A 31 -12.63 2.23 -23.37
C GLU A 31 -11.10 2.28 -23.27
N PHE A 32 -10.48 1.32 -22.58
CA PHE A 32 -9.02 1.21 -22.55
C PHE A 32 -8.44 0.96 -23.95
N HIS A 33 -9.08 0.09 -24.74
CA HIS A 33 -8.68 -0.15 -26.12
C HIS A 33 -8.92 1.08 -27.01
N ALA A 34 -10.07 1.75 -26.87
CA ALA A 34 -10.40 2.96 -27.62
C ALA A 34 -9.41 4.11 -27.36
N GLN A 35 -8.92 4.25 -26.13
CA GLN A 35 -7.93 5.26 -25.75
C GLN A 35 -6.47 4.79 -25.90
N ASN A 36 -6.23 3.59 -26.43
CA ASN A 36 -4.89 2.98 -26.54
C ASN A 36 -4.11 2.98 -25.20
N LYS A 37 -4.82 2.67 -24.11
CA LYS A 37 -4.29 2.64 -22.75
C LYS A 37 -4.22 1.21 -22.22
N SER A 38 -3.22 0.98 -21.38
CA SER A 38 -3.00 -0.28 -20.66
C SER A 38 -3.24 -0.09 -19.17
N ILE A 39 -3.32 -1.20 -18.43
CA ILE A 39 -3.43 -1.17 -16.96
C ILE A 39 -2.28 -0.36 -16.32
N HIS A 40 -1.07 -0.41 -16.88
CA HIS A 40 0.10 0.27 -16.35
C HIS A 40 0.21 1.75 -16.79
N SER A 41 -0.49 2.16 -17.85
CA SER A 41 -0.51 3.54 -18.32
C SER A 41 -1.57 4.37 -17.60
N VAL A 42 -2.55 3.73 -16.96
CA VAL A 42 -3.64 4.41 -16.25
C VAL A 42 -3.31 4.57 -14.77
N TRP A 43 -3.25 5.83 -14.33
CA TRP A 43 -2.83 6.26 -12.99
C TRP A 43 -3.93 7.04 -12.24
N TRP A 44 -3.63 7.46 -11.02
CA TRP A 44 -4.52 8.22 -10.12
C TRP A 44 -4.99 9.58 -10.65
N GLY A 45 -4.49 10.09 -11.79
CA GLY A 45 -5.00 11.32 -12.43
C GLY A 45 -5.95 11.06 -13.60
N ASP A 46 -6.00 9.83 -14.11
CA ASP A 46 -6.68 9.50 -15.36
C ASP A 46 -8.21 9.42 -15.18
N SER A 47 -8.97 10.11 -16.02
CA SER A 47 -10.43 10.18 -15.96
C SER A 47 -11.08 8.79 -16.05
N LEU A 48 -10.42 7.81 -16.69
CA LEU A 48 -10.93 6.46 -16.87
C LEU A 48 -11.34 5.75 -15.58
N CYS A 49 -10.59 5.98 -14.49
CA CYS A 49 -10.75 5.19 -13.27
C CYS A 49 -11.15 6.02 -12.04
N VAL A 50 -11.63 7.26 -12.21
CA VAL A 50 -11.97 8.15 -11.08
C VAL A 50 -13.00 7.53 -10.13
N GLY A 51 -14.05 6.88 -10.65
CA GLY A 51 -15.09 6.23 -9.85
C GLY A 51 -14.63 4.97 -9.10
N TYR A 52 -13.49 4.39 -9.47
CA TYR A 52 -12.93 3.17 -8.85
C TYR A 52 -11.96 3.48 -7.70
N ARG A 53 -11.71 4.77 -7.42
CA ARG A 53 -10.78 5.22 -6.38
C ARG A 53 -11.39 5.29 -5.00
N ALA A 54 -12.72 5.25 -4.89
CA ALA A 54 -13.41 5.20 -3.61
C ALA A 54 -13.04 3.88 -2.92
N ARG A 55 -12.06 3.94 -2.01
CA ARG A 55 -11.70 2.84 -1.10
C ARG A 55 -12.89 2.60 -0.18
N GLN A 56 -13.88 1.87 -0.66
CA GLN A 56 -14.96 1.45 0.20
C GLN A 56 -14.41 0.37 1.11
N GLN A 57 -14.21 0.73 2.38
CA GLN A 57 -14.02 -0.26 3.42
C GLN A 57 -15.28 -1.12 3.43
N MET A 58 -15.12 -2.39 3.08
CA MET A 58 -16.21 -3.34 3.19
C MET A 58 -16.47 -3.57 4.67
N ASN A 59 -17.72 -3.38 5.10
CA ASN A 59 -18.12 -3.78 6.44
C ASN A 59 -18.28 -5.32 6.53
N GLY A 60 -18.43 -5.84 7.75
CA GLY A 60 -18.51 -7.28 7.98
C GLY A 60 -19.66 -7.96 7.23
N THR A 61 -20.80 -7.29 7.04
CA THR A 61 -21.95 -7.86 6.32
C THR A 61 -21.71 -7.90 4.81
N GLN A 62 -21.13 -6.86 4.22
CA GLN A 62 -20.72 -6.85 2.82
C GLN A 62 -19.69 -7.94 2.53
N PHE A 63 -18.72 -8.12 3.43
CA PHE A 63 -17.72 -9.18 3.33
C PHE A 63 -18.35 -10.57 3.41
N ALA A 64 -19.20 -10.83 4.40
CA ALA A 64 -19.92 -12.10 4.56
C ALA A 64 -20.79 -12.42 3.33
N ASN A 65 -21.46 -11.42 2.76
CA ASN A 65 -22.26 -11.57 1.55
C ASN A 65 -21.43 -11.91 0.31
N LEU A 66 -20.20 -11.43 0.21
CA LEU A 66 -19.30 -11.79 -0.89
C LEU A 66 -18.74 -13.20 -0.71
N LEU A 67 -18.40 -13.57 0.53
CA LEU A 67 -17.99 -14.94 0.88
C LEU A 67 -19.09 -15.95 0.54
N SER A 68 -20.34 -15.69 0.91
CA SER A 68 -21.46 -16.60 0.62
C SER A 68 -21.75 -16.76 -0.87
N LYS A 69 -21.38 -15.77 -1.69
CA LYS A 69 -21.44 -15.83 -3.16
C LYS A 69 -20.27 -16.59 -3.80
N GLY A 70 -19.35 -17.14 -3.00
CA GLY A 70 -18.18 -17.87 -3.51
C GLY A 70 -17.08 -16.96 -4.06
N THR A 71 -17.08 -15.67 -3.70
CA THR A 71 -16.05 -14.71 -4.15
C THR A 71 -14.67 -15.17 -3.70
N LYS A 72 -13.71 -15.18 -4.62
CA LYS A 72 -12.31 -15.47 -4.33
C LYS A 72 -11.61 -14.22 -3.82
N PHE A 73 -11.12 -14.27 -2.59
CA PHE A 73 -10.36 -13.19 -1.99
C PHE A 73 -8.87 -13.42 -2.17
N PHE A 74 -8.14 -12.38 -2.55
CA PHE A 74 -6.68 -12.42 -2.57
C PHE A 74 -6.08 -11.14 -2.01
N ALA A 75 -4.81 -11.21 -1.63
CA ALA A 75 -4.00 -10.06 -1.31
C ALA A 75 -2.70 -10.16 -2.11
N VAL A 76 -2.12 -9.00 -2.43
CA VAL A 76 -0.75 -8.93 -2.94
C VAL A 76 0.09 -8.39 -1.80
N ILE A 77 1.18 -9.10 -1.51
CA ILE A 77 2.23 -8.63 -0.60
C ILE A 77 3.48 -8.33 -1.40
N ARG A 78 4.36 -7.51 -0.83
CA ARG A 78 5.61 -7.08 -1.44
C ARG A 78 6.74 -7.30 -0.44
N ASP A 79 7.95 -7.43 -0.95
CA ASP A 79 9.18 -7.36 -0.16
C ASP A 79 9.11 -6.20 0.87
N PRO A 80 9.36 -6.47 2.17
CA PRO A 80 9.26 -5.48 3.24
C PRO A 80 10.11 -4.24 2.99
N PHE A 81 11.33 -4.41 2.46
CA PHE A 81 12.26 -3.31 2.21
C PHE A 81 11.73 -2.40 1.11
N ASP A 82 11.33 -2.95 -0.02
CA ASP A 82 10.78 -2.18 -1.14
C ASP A 82 9.44 -1.52 -0.79
N ARG A 83 8.58 -2.20 -0.01
CA ARG A 83 7.32 -1.61 0.49
C ARG A 83 7.61 -0.41 1.39
N PHE A 84 8.55 -0.56 2.33
CA PHE A 84 8.95 0.49 3.24
C PHE A 84 9.55 1.68 2.49
N VAL A 85 10.54 1.46 1.63
CA VAL A 85 11.18 2.52 0.83
C VAL A 85 10.14 3.29 0.03
N SER A 86 9.20 2.58 -0.60
CA SER A 86 8.11 3.20 -1.36
C SER A 86 7.14 4.00 -0.48
N GLY A 87 6.93 3.60 0.78
CA GLY A 87 6.13 4.34 1.76
C GLY A 87 6.85 5.56 2.34
N TYR A 88 8.12 5.39 2.71
CA TYR A 88 8.94 6.45 3.30
C TYR A 88 9.22 7.57 2.31
N VAL A 89 9.61 7.25 1.07
CA VAL A 89 9.81 8.29 0.04
C VAL A 89 8.52 9.03 -0.26
N ASP A 90 7.40 8.30 -0.32
CA ASP A 90 6.09 8.93 -0.52
C ASP A 90 5.77 9.90 0.62
N LYS A 91 5.89 9.43 1.87
CA LYS A 91 5.48 10.17 3.08
C LYS A 91 6.41 11.33 3.43
N CYS A 92 7.71 11.15 3.25
CA CYS A 92 8.72 12.10 3.75
C CYS A 92 9.29 13.02 2.67
N PHE A 93 9.16 12.66 1.38
CA PHE A 93 9.72 13.45 0.28
C PHE A 93 8.65 13.90 -0.73
N ASN A 94 7.69 13.04 -1.07
CA ASN A 94 6.74 13.38 -2.12
C ASN A 94 5.52 14.17 -1.62
N GLU A 95 5.07 14.00 -0.37
CA GLU A 95 3.94 14.79 0.17
C GLU A 95 4.28 16.27 0.36
N LEU A 96 5.52 16.69 0.06
CA LEU A 96 5.97 18.08 0.07
C LEU A 96 5.22 18.96 -0.94
N ASP A 97 4.70 18.39 -2.03
CA ASP A 97 4.10 19.16 -3.12
C ASP A 97 2.69 19.71 -2.82
N PHE A 98 2.09 19.42 -1.66
CA PHE A 98 0.67 19.72 -1.39
C PHE A 98 0.36 20.58 -0.15
N ASP A 99 1.31 21.29 0.46
CA ASP A 99 1.05 22.41 1.42
C ASP A 99 0.15 22.11 2.66
N PHE A 100 -0.18 20.86 2.97
CA PHE A 100 -1.11 20.52 4.07
C PHE A 100 -0.44 20.17 5.42
N LEU A 101 0.88 20.05 5.47
CA LEU A 101 1.63 19.70 6.69
C LEU A 101 2.73 20.72 6.94
N ASN A 102 2.87 21.17 8.19
CA ASN A 102 4.03 21.96 8.60
C ASN A 102 5.30 21.12 8.45
N GLU A 103 6.43 21.74 8.08
CA GLU A 103 7.70 21.04 7.95
C GLU A 103 8.09 20.28 9.24
N SER A 104 7.68 20.80 10.40
CA SER A 104 7.87 20.18 11.71
C SER A 104 7.02 18.93 11.97
N GLU A 105 5.96 18.71 11.21
CA GLU A 105 5.10 17.51 11.28
C GLU A 105 5.45 16.48 10.18
N ARG A 106 6.30 16.89 9.23
CA ARG A 106 6.77 16.04 8.13
C ARG A 106 7.46 14.79 8.67
N CYS A 107 7.20 13.65 8.03
CA CYS A 107 7.85 12.39 8.38
C CYS A 107 7.67 12.05 9.88
N PHE A 108 6.51 12.39 10.47
CA PHE A 108 6.25 12.28 11.92
C PHE A 108 7.22 13.12 12.79
N GLY A 109 7.68 14.26 12.29
CA GLY A 109 8.65 15.13 12.96
C GLY A 109 10.09 14.64 12.88
N CYS A 110 10.38 13.61 12.07
CA CYS A 110 11.71 13.00 11.98
C CYS A 110 12.58 13.55 10.85
N PHE A 111 12.05 14.46 10.00
CA PHE A 111 12.77 15.01 8.85
C PHE A 111 13.35 13.89 7.95
N ASP A 112 14.67 13.72 7.91
CA ASP A 112 15.41 12.70 7.15
C ASP A 112 16.02 11.58 8.02
N ASP A 113 15.71 11.58 9.33
CA ASP A 113 16.11 10.51 10.24
C ASP A 113 15.21 9.28 10.05
N LEU A 114 15.80 8.29 9.39
CA LEU A 114 15.18 7.01 9.08
C LEU A 114 14.79 6.21 10.34
N ARG A 115 15.61 6.23 11.39
CA ARG A 115 15.37 5.45 12.62
C ARG A 115 14.26 6.09 13.46
N CYS A 116 14.30 7.41 13.61
CA CYS A 116 13.21 8.17 14.22
C CYS A 116 11.86 7.85 13.54
N PHE A 117 11.83 7.87 12.21
CA PHE A 117 10.59 7.57 11.48
C PHE A 117 10.08 6.16 11.76
N LEU A 118 10.97 5.16 11.75
CA LEU A 118 10.62 3.78 12.07
C LEU A 118 10.08 3.62 13.49
N ASP A 119 10.72 4.25 14.47
CA ASP A 119 10.24 4.26 15.85
C ASP A 119 8.85 4.91 15.96
N ALA A 120 8.64 6.05 15.29
CA ALA A 120 7.36 6.74 15.28
C ALA A 120 6.24 5.89 14.67
N VAL A 121 6.49 5.25 13.52
CA VAL A 121 5.50 4.38 12.87
C VAL A 121 5.26 3.12 13.70
N TYR A 122 6.30 2.51 14.26
CA TYR A 122 6.14 1.31 15.09
C TYR A 122 5.32 1.60 16.34
N ARG A 123 5.58 2.73 17.04
CA ARG A 123 4.77 3.18 18.17
C ARG A 123 3.32 3.41 17.78
N LEU A 124 3.07 4.06 16.64
CA LEU A 124 1.72 4.27 16.11
C LEU A 124 0.97 2.93 15.89
N LEU A 125 1.65 1.93 15.33
CA LEU A 125 1.07 0.60 15.10
C LEU A 125 0.77 -0.13 16.41
N VAL A 126 1.68 -0.09 17.37
CA VAL A 126 1.50 -0.70 18.71
C VAL A 126 0.34 -0.02 19.44
N ASP A 127 0.29 1.31 19.43
CA ASP A 127 -0.78 2.07 20.08
C ASP A 127 -2.15 1.84 19.42
N TYR A 128 -2.18 1.69 18.09
CA TYR A 128 -3.38 1.29 17.37
C TYR A 128 -3.84 -0.13 17.76
N GLN A 129 -2.93 -1.09 17.80
CA GLN A 129 -3.24 -2.47 18.21
C GLN A 129 -3.72 -2.54 19.67
N ALA A 130 -3.16 -1.70 20.55
CA ALA A 130 -3.59 -1.58 21.94
C ALA A 130 -4.92 -0.80 22.11
N GLY A 131 -5.53 -0.32 21.01
CA GLY A 131 -6.78 0.44 21.06
C GLY A 131 -6.63 1.87 21.61
N LYS A 132 -5.41 2.38 21.78
CA LYS A 132 -5.17 3.77 22.20
C LYS A 132 -5.47 4.78 21.09
N ILE A 133 -5.38 4.34 19.85
CA ILE A 133 -5.67 5.14 18.65
C ILE A 133 -6.80 4.45 17.89
N ALA A 134 -7.87 5.19 17.59
CA ALA A 134 -9.05 4.65 16.92
C ALA A 134 -8.85 4.41 15.41
N LYS A 135 -7.90 5.14 14.79
CA LYS A 135 -7.64 5.06 13.35
C LYS A 135 -6.21 5.46 13.02
N LEU A 136 -5.54 4.66 12.20
CA LEU A 136 -4.27 5.05 11.59
C LEU A 136 -4.52 6.19 10.59
N THR A 137 -3.73 7.27 10.67
CA THR A 137 -3.89 8.44 9.79
C THR A 137 -3.84 8.01 8.32
N HIS A 138 -4.90 8.32 7.59
CA HIS A 138 -4.97 8.10 6.14
C HIS A 138 -4.38 9.31 5.42
N GLY A 139 -3.07 9.30 5.21
CA GLY A 139 -2.45 10.12 4.17
C GLY A 139 -2.35 9.28 2.90
N THR A 140 -3.01 9.69 1.83
CA THR A 140 -2.73 9.18 0.49
C THR A 140 -2.35 10.38 -0.34
N THR A 141 -1.17 10.35 -0.93
CA THR A 141 -0.70 11.45 -1.74
C THR A 141 -0.55 11.00 -3.19
N LEU A 142 -0.68 11.95 -4.10
CA LEU A 142 -0.78 11.74 -5.54
C LEU A 142 0.62 11.61 -6.16
N HIS A 143 1.42 10.65 -5.67
CA HIS A 143 2.80 10.54 -6.14
C HIS A 143 3.25 9.12 -6.44
N SER A 144 4.17 9.05 -7.39
CA SER A 144 4.90 7.85 -7.74
C SER A 144 6.28 7.92 -7.12
N THR A 145 6.74 6.82 -6.54
CA THR A 145 8.14 6.65 -6.09
C THR A 145 8.99 5.96 -7.16
N ARG A 146 8.51 5.86 -8.39
CA ARG A 146 9.18 5.11 -9.45
C ARG A 146 10.40 5.88 -9.98
N GLY A 147 11.58 5.30 -9.80
CA GLY A 147 12.81 5.73 -10.48
C GLY A 147 13.46 7.00 -9.95
N SER A 148 13.15 7.44 -8.73
CA SER A 148 13.86 8.58 -8.13
C SER A 148 15.23 8.15 -7.58
N LEU A 149 16.25 9.01 -7.76
CA LEU A 149 17.60 8.80 -7.20
C LEU A 149 17.59 8.63 -5.67
N VAL A 150 16.58 9.21 -5.01
CA VAL A 150 16.32 9.06 -3.56
C VAL A 150 16.01 7.61 -3.20
N VAL A 151 15.24 6.89 -4.04
CA VAL A 151 14.86 5.49 -3.79
C VAL A 151 16.09 4.58 -3.84
N ASP A 152 16.98 4.75 -4.80
CA ASP A 152 18.14 3.86 -4.93
C ASP A 152 19.17 4.07 -3.82
N THR A 153 19.39 5.33 -3.42
CA THR A 153 20.24 5.66 -2.26
C THR A 153 19.66 5.08 -0.97
N LEU A 154 18.35 5.24 -0.76
CA LEU A 154 17.69 4.74 0.43
C LEU A 154 17.67 3.20 0.50
N ARG A 155 17.49 2.51 -0.63
CA ARG A 155 17.54 1.04 -0.69
C ARG A 155 18.84 0.49 -0.12
N HIS A 156 19.98 1.10 -0.47
CA HIS A 156 21.27 0.69 0.08
C HIS A 156 21.33 0.92 1.60
N ARG A 157 20.85 2.07 2.09
CA ARG A 157 20.86 2.39 3.52
C ARG A 157 19.97 1.44 4.34
N VAL A 158 18.74 1.19 3.89
CA VAL A 158 17.76 0.34 4.58
C VAL A 158 18.22 -1.11 4.64
N ARG A 159 18.80 -1.65 3.55
CA ARG A 159 19.26 -3.06 3.50
C ARG A 159 20.49 -3.36 4.35
N ASN A 160 21.32 -2.35 4.64
CA ASN A 160 22.58 -2.54 5.35
C ASN A 160 22.53 -2.08 6.81
N ASP A 161 21.41 -1.54 7.29
CA ASP A 161 21.22 -1.18 8.69
C ASP A 161 20.49 -2.34 9.42
N PRO A 162 21.15 -3.04 10.37
CA PRO A 162 20.56 -4.18 11.08
C PRO A 162 19.32 -3.80 11.90
N TYR A 163 19.33 -2.62 12.53
CA TYR A 163 18.21 -2.14 13.33
C TYR A 163 17.00 -1.87 12.43
N VAL A 164 17.22 -1.22 11.28
CA VAL A 164 16.16 -1.00 10.29
C VAL A 164 15.59 -2.34 9.82
N SER A 165 16.45 -3.29 9.46
CA SER A 165 16.03 -4.63 9.01
C SER A 165 15.16 -5.34 10.05
N GLU A 166 15.57 -5.30 11.33
CA GLU A 166 14.79 -5.88 12.43
C GLU A 166 13.41 -5.22 12.56
N MET A 167 13.36 -3.89 12.51
CA MET A 167 12.10 -3.13 12.61
C MET A 167 11.16 -3.45 11.45
N LEU A 168 11.68 -3.53 10.23
CA LEU A 168 10.88 -3.90 9.05
C LEU A 168 10.31 -5.31 9.16
N MET A 169 11.08 -6.27 9.70
CA MET A 169 10.58 -7.60 9.98
C MET A 169 9.46 -7.56 11.03
N ARG A 170 9.64 -6.83 12.13
CA ARG A 170 8.58 -6.67 13.17
C ARG A 170 7.29 -6.07 12.60
N MET A 171 7.40 -5.13 11.66
CA MET A 171 6.26 -4.44 11.08
C MET A 171 5.55 -5.21 9.96
N TYR A 172 6.28 -5.94 9.11
CA TYR A 172 5.72 -6.52 7.87
C TYR A 172 5.74 -8.03 7.81
N TYR A 173 6.50 -8.73 8.66
CA TYR A 173 6.61 -10.20 8.60
C TYR A 173 5.26 -10.89 8.83
N TYR A 174 4.41 -10.34 9.67
CA TYR A 174 3.09 -10.92 9.95
C TYR A 174 2.20 -11.01 8.71
N ASP A 175 2.38 -10.14 7.70
CA ASP A 175 1.67 -10.29 6.43
C ASP A 175 2.03 -11.63 5.75
N PHE A 176 3.30 -12.04 5.78
CA PHE A 176 3.74 -13.31 5.20
C PHE A 176 3.18 -14.50 5.96
N VAL A 177 3.06 -14.40 7.28
CA VAL A 177 2.46 -15.44 8.13
C VAL A 177 0.96 -15.55 7.85
N GLU A 178 0.24 -14.43 7.89
CA GLU A 178 -1.21 -14.36 7.69
C GLU A 178 -1.61 -14.90 6.30
N PHE A 179 -0.82 -14.62 5.28
CA PHE A 179 -1.07 -15.11 3.92
C PHE A 179 -0.36 -16.43 3.58
N GLY A 180 0.22 -17.13 4.57
CA GLY A 180 0.70 -18.51 4.42
C GLY A 180 2.00 -18.67 3.62
N PHE A 181 2.81 -17.62 3.48
CA PHE A 181 4.12 -17.67 2.80
C PHE A 181 5.23 -18.31 3.64
N ASN A 182 5.02 -18.50 4.94
CA ASN A 182 5.97 -19.16 5.84
C ASN A 182 5.86 -20.70 5.81
N ASN A 183 4.78 -21.24 5.25
CA ASN A 183 4.61 -22.67 5.09
C ASN A 183 5.25 -23.10 3.78
N SER A 184 6.47 -23.64 3.89
CA SER A 184 7.01 -24.50 2.85
C SER A 184 5.96 -25.55 2.51
N SER A 185 5.62 -25.61 1.23
CA SER A 185 4.54 -26.38 0.64
C SER A 185 4.36 -27.76 1.28
N THR A 186 3.27 -27.93 2.02
CA THR A 186 2.53 -29.18 2.16
C THR A 186 1.06 -28.75 2.25
N LYS A 187 0.20 -29.01 1.27
CA LYS A 187 0.04 -30.21 0.44
C LYS A 187 -0.49 -29.85 -0.95
N ALA A 188 -0.21 -30.78 -1.87
CA ALA A 188 -0.87 -30.98 -3.15
C ALA A 188 -2.40 -31.04 -3.03
#